data_AF-A0A0C3DC97-F1
#
_entry.id   AF-A0A0C3DC97-F1
#
_cell.length_a   1.000
_cell.length_b   1.000
_cell.length_c   1.000
_cell.angle_alpha   90.00
_cell.angle_beta   90.00
_cell.angle_gamma   90.00
#
_symmetry.space_group_name_H-M   'P 1'
#
loop_
_entity.id
_entity.type
_entity.pdbx_description
1 polymer ?
#
loop_
_entity_poly.entity_id
_entity_poly.type
_entity_poly.pdbx_seq_one_letter_code
_entity_poly.pdbx_strand_id
1 'polypeptide(L)' 'MDERKIGETLESAWKQRPYDESKIRSMDPKFDPLGPATVHGNEPSRGAKIDAELKATDEEELRKKAEHKMRTRET' A
#
# COMPACT_ATOMS: atom_id res chain seq x y z
N MET A 1 10.85 -2.10 40.90
CA MET A 1 10.48 -2.50 39.52
C MET A 1 11.79 -2.65 38.76
N ASP A 2 12.08 -3.84 38.22
CA ASP A 2 13.35 -4.16 37.56
C ASP A 2 13.38 -3.60 36.14
N GLU A 3 14.37 -2.78 35.81
CA GLU A 3 14.53 -2.16 34.48
C GLU A 3 14.72 -3.22 33.38
N ARG A 4 15.35 -4.35 33.70
CA ARG A 4 15.53 -5.49 32.77
C ARG A 4 14.20 -6.15 32.40
N LYS A 5 13.26 -6.25 33.35
CA LYS A 5 11.92 -6.79 33.11
C LYS A 5 11.11 -5.92 32.17
N ILE A 6 11.31 -4.59 32.22
CA ILE A 6 10.64 -3.64 31.32
C ILE A 6 11.17 -3.83 29.90
N GLY A 7 12.50 -3.99 29.74
CA GLY A 7 13.13 -4.29 28.46
C GLY A 7 12.58 -5.56 27.81
N GLU A 8 12.56 -6.67 28.54
CA GLU A 8 12.07 -7.96 28.02
C GLU A 8 10.56 -7.96 27.69
N THR A 9 9.77 -7.23 28.49
CA THR A 9 8.33 -7.06 28.23
C THR A 9 8.07 -6.22 26.98
N LEU A 10 8.85 -5.15 26.79
CA LEU A 10 8.74 -4.29 25.62
C LEU A 10 9.18 -5.05 24.36
N GLU A 11 10.30 -5.75 24.42
CA GLU A 11 10.84 -6.52 23.29
C GLU A 11 9.90 -7.67 22.90
N SER A 12 9.36 -8.39 23.89
CA SER A 12 8.36 -9.44 23.66
C SER A 12 7.08 -8.87 23.04
N ALA A 13 6.60 -7.71 23.49
CA ALA A 13 5.41 -7.08 22.93
C ALA A 13 5.60 -6.63 21.47
N TRP A 14 6.80 -6.15 21.10
CA TRP A 14 7.13 -5.80 19.72
C TRP A 14 7.21 -7.04 18.82
N LYS A 15 7.80 -8.13 19.33
CA LYS A 15 7.96 -9.40 18.61
C LYS A 15 6.64 -10.17 18.45
N GLN A 16 5.71 -9.97 19.37
CA GLN A 16 4.36 -10.55 19.37
C GLN A 16 3.36 -9.74 18.53
N ARG A 17 3.69 -8.51 18.10
CA ARG A 17 2.85 -7.83 17.11
C ARG A 17 2.97 -8.60 15.81
N PRO A 18 1.87 -9.11 15.22
CA PRO A 18 1.93 -9.68 13.89
C PRO A 18 2.43 -8.58 12.96
N TYR A 19 3.64 -8.76 12.43
CA TYR A 19 4.19 -7.92 11.38
C TYR A 19 3.39 -8.28 10.13
N ASP A 20 2.27 -7.59 9.95
CA ASP A 20 1.30 -7.91 8.92
C ASP A 20 1.95 -7.65 7.56
N GLU A 21 2.31 -8.73 6.86
CA GLU A 21 3.04 -8.67 5.59
C GLU A 21 2.28 -7.86 4.52
N SER A 22 0.94 -7.84 4.61
CA SER A 22 0.11 -7.00 3.75
C SER A 22 0.33 -5.52 4.06
N LYS A 23 0.42 -5.15 5.34
CA LYS A 23 0.73 -3.78 5.78
C LYS A 23 2.12 -3.33 5.38
N ILE A 24 3.09 -4.24 5.31
CA ILE A 24 4.45 -3.96 4.80
C ILE A 24 4.41 -3.65 3.32
N ARG A 25 3.68 -4.44 2.53
CA ARG A 25 3.47 -4.17 1.11
C ARG A 25 2.74 -2.84 0.90
N SER A 26 1.76 -2.53 1.73
CA SER A 26 1.07 -1.23 1.72
C SER A 26 1.98 -0.08 2.13
N MET A 27 3.04 -0.32 2.91
CA MET A 27 4.02 0.72 3.27
C MET A 27 5.07 0.96 2.19
N ASP A 28 5.17 0.07 1.20
CA ASP A 28 6.16 0.19 0.14
C ASP A 28 5.63 1.14 -0.96
N PRO A 29 6.32 2.28 -1.19
CA PRO A 29 5.87 3.31 -2.12
C PRO A 29 5.84 2.83 -3.58
N LYS A 30 6.47 1.70 -3.91
CA LYS A 30 6.41 1.10 -5.25
C LYS A 30 5.04 0.47 -5.52
N PHE A 31 4.37 -0.02 -4.48
CA PHE A 31 3.06 -0.67 -4.59
C PHE A 31 1.93 0.33 -4.37
N ASP A 32 2.03 1.11 -3.29
CA ASP A 32 1.08 2.17 -2.94
C ASP A 32 1.82 3.47 -2.61
N PRO A 33 1.76 4.48 -3.51
CA PRO A 33 2.41 5.77 -3.28
C PRO A 33 1.78 6.55 -2.09
N LEU A 34 0.54 6.24 -1.70
CA LEU A 34 -0.16 6.84 -0.55
C LEU A 34 0.12 6.09 0.76
N GLY A 35 0.63 4.88 0.65
CA GLY A 35 0.89 3.94 1.74
C GLY A 35 1.69 4.50 2.91
N PRO A 36 2.88 5.08 2.70
CA PRO A 36 3.67 5.64 3.79
C PRO A 36 2.93 6.76 4.54
N ALA A 37 2.28 7.67 3.81
CA ALA A 37 1.59 8.80 4.43
C ALA A 37 0.38 8.33 5.25
N THR A 38 -0.44 7.44 4.69
CA THR A 38 -1.63 6.91 5.36
C THR A 38 -1.29 6.10 6.61
N VAL A 39 -0.25 5.27 6.58
CA VAL A 39 0.15 4.48 7.76
C VAL A 39 0.71 5.35 8.88
N HIS A 40 1.39 6.44 8.54
CA HIS A 40 1.88 7.40 9.52
C HIS A 40 0.83 8.44 9.95
N GLY A 41 -0.39 8.40 9.41
CA GLY A 41 -1.47 9.35 9.73
C GLY A 41 -1.26 10.75 9.14
N ASN A 42 -0.39 10.87 8.14
CA ASN A 42 -0.07 12.12 7.46
C ASN A 42 -0.88 12.26 6.17
N GLU A 43 -1.08 13.51 5.72
CA GLU A 43 -1.68 13.74 4.42
C GLU A 43 -0.69 13.37 3.31
N PRO A 44 -1.07 12.52 2.34
CA PRO A 44 -0.21 12.17 1.21
C PRO A 44 0.14 13.39 0.36
N SER A 45 1.34 13.37 -0.23
CA SER A 45 1.83 14.47 -1.05
C SER A 45 0.99 14.67 -2.32
N ARG A 46 1.00 15.88 -2.88
CA ARG A 46 0.31 16.17 -4.15
C ARG A 46 0.75 15.21 -5.26
N GLY A 47 2.04 14.87 -5.33
CA GLY A 47 2.55 13.91 -6.31
C GLY A 47 1.99 12.50 -6.11
N ALA A 48 1.96 12.01 -4.87
CA ALA A 48 1.42 10.68 -4.57
C ALA A 48 -0.08 10.56 -4.91
N LYS A 49 -0.86 11.63 -4.70
CA LYS A 49 -2.27 11.69 -5.12
C LYS A 49 -2.42 11.59 -6.65
N ILE A 50 -1.57 12.31 -7.40
CA ILE A 50 -1.59 12.28 -8.86
C ILE A 50 -1.18 10.90 -9.39
N ASP A 51 -0.14 10.28 -8.83
CA ASP A 51 0.28 8.94 -9.23
C ASP A 51 -0.82 7.89 -8.99
N ALA A 52 -1.57 8.01 -7.89
CA ALA A 52 -2.71 7.13 -7.61
C ALA A 52 -3.86 7.31 -8.62
N GLU A 53 -4.18 8.56 -8.98
CA GLU A 53 -5.21 8.89 -9.98
C GLU A 53 -4.81 8.43 -11.38
N LEU A 54 -3.54 8.62 -11.76
CA LEU A 54 -3.02 8.20 -13.05
C LEU A 54 -3.08 6.68 -13.20
N LYS A 55 -2.68 5.95 -12.15
CA LYS A 55 -2.74 4.48 -12.13
C LYS A 55 -4.17 3.96 -12.28
N ALA A 56 -5.14 4.58 -11.62
CA ALA A 56 -6.55 4.21 -11.75
C ALA A 56 -7.08 4.45 -13.17
N THR A 57 -6.79 5.63 -13.73
CA THR A 57 -7.22 5.99 -15.08
C THR A 57 -6.60 5.10 -16.15
N ASP A 58 -5.31 4.78 -16.02
CA ASP A 58 -4.59 3.90 -16.95
C ASP A 58 -5.18 2.48 -16.93
N GLU A 59 -5.53 1.96 -15.75
CA GLU A 59 -6.13 0.64 -15.61
C GLU A 59 -7.54 0.56 -16.23
N GLU A 60 -8.35 1.62 -16.12
CA GLU A 60 -9.65 1.71 -16.78
C GLU A 60 -9.52 1.76 -18.31
N GLU A 61 -8.60 2.56 -18.83
CA GLU A 61 -8.32 2.63 -20.27
C GLU A 61 -7.80 1.29 -20.80
N LEU A 62 -6.94 0.60 -20.03
CA LEU A 62 -6.45 -0.73 -20.38
C LEU A 62 -7.59 -1.75 -20.46
N ARG A 63 -8.55 -1.69 -19.53
CA ARG A 63 -9.75 -2.56 -19.53
C ARG A 63 -10.64 -2.28 -20.73
N LYS A 64 -10.96 -1.02 -21.02
CA LYS A 64 -11.76 -0.64 -22.20
C LYS A 64 -11.08 -1.08 -23.48
N LYS A 65 -9.76 -0.89 -23.59
CA LYS A 65 -8.98 -1.33 -24.75
C LYS A 65 -8.94 -2.85 -24.88
N ALA A 66 -8.83 -3.58 -23.78
CA ALA A 66 -8.89 -5.04 -23.78
C ALA A 66 -10.27 -5.53 -24.26
N GLU A 67 -11.35 -4.96 -23.73
CA GLU A 67 -12.73 -5.27 -24.13
C GLU A 67 -12.96 -4.96 -25.61
N HIS A 68 -12.55 -3.78 -26.07
CA HIS A 68 -12.64 -3.40 -27.48
C HIS A 68 -11.90 -4.37 -28.39
N LYS A 69 -10.69 -4.78 -28.00
CA LYS A 69 -9.87 -5.74 -28.76
C LYS A 69 -10.50 -7.13 -28.81
N MET A 70 -11.14 -7.58 -27.73
CA MET A 70 -11.89 -8.84 -27.74
C MET A 70 -13.08 -8.75 -28.69
N ARG A 71 -13.86 -7.66 -28.62
CA ARG A 71 -15.03 -7.44 -29.47
C ARG A 71 -14.70 -7.43 -30.96
N THR A 72 -13.56 -6.84 -31.34
CA THR A 72 -13.11 -6.81 -32.75
C THR A 72 -12.54 -8.13 -33.27
N ARG A 73 -12.21 -9.09 -32.38
CA ARG A 73 -11.68 -10.40 -32.78
C ARG A 73 -12.79 -11.45 -32.99
N GLU A 74 -13.99 -11.22 -32.49
CA GLU A 74 -15.16 -12.12 -32.64
C GLU A 74 -16.04 -11.78 -33.87
N THR A 75 -15.69 -10.74 -34.63
CA THR A 75 -16.35 -10.36 -35.90
C THR A 75 -15.42 -10.58 -37.08
#